data_AF-H9F6D7-F1
#
_entry.id   AF-H9F6D7-F1
#
_cell.length_a   1.000
_cell.length_b   1.000
_cell.length_c   1.000
_cell.angle_alpha   90.00
_cell.angle_beta   90.00
_cell.angle_gamma   90.00
#
_symmetry.space_group_name_H-M   'P 1'
#
loop_
_entity.id
_entity.type
_entity.pdbx_description
1 polymer ?
#
loop_
_entity_poly.entity_id
_entity_poly.type
_entity_poly.pdbx_seq_one_letter_code
_entity_poly.pdbx_strand_id
1 'polypeptide(L)'
;VEKPVTTVQPVFNLAAYHQLFVGTERIRAPEIIFQPSLIGEEQAGIAETLQYILDRYPKDVQETLVQNVFLTGGNTMYPGMKARMEKELLEMRPFQSSFQVQLASNPVLDAWYGARDWALDHLDDNEVWITRKEYEEKGGEYLKEHRASNIYVPIRLPKQASRSSDAQASSKGSAAGGGGAGEQA
;
A
#
# COMPACT_ATOMS: atom_id res chain seq x y z
N VAL A 1 -23.56 31.32 -64.99
CA VAL A 1 -23.68 30.03 -64.27
C VAL A 1 -22.72 30.09 -63.09
N GLU A 2 -23.17 30.63 -61.96
CA GLU A 2 -22.39 30.65 -60.73
C GLU A 2 -22.47 29.27 -60.08
N LYS A 3 -21.31 28.63 -59.86
CA LYS A 3 -21.26 27.36 -59.13
C LYS A 3 -21.51 27.66 -57.65
N PRO A 4 -22.41 26.92 -56.97
CA PRO A 4 -22.64 27.13 -55.55
C PRO A 4 -21.36 26.81 -54.77
N VAL A 5 -20.94 27.75 -53.93
CA VAL A 5 -19.86 27.56 -52.97
C VAL A 5 -20.37 26.63 -51.89
N THR A 6 -19.93 25.38 -51.92
CA THR A 6 -20.20 24.41 -50.87
C THR A 6 -19.49 24.88 -49.59
N THR A 7 -20.23 25.50 -48.68
CA THR A 7 -19.78 25.73 -47.31
C THR A 7 -19.59 24.38 -46.63
N VAL A 8 -18.34 23.94 -46.54
CA VAL A 8 -17.97 22.79 -45.71
C VAL A 8 -18.16 23.22 -44.26
N GLN A 9 -19.27 22.82 -43.66
CA GLN A 9 -19.48 22.95 -42.21
C GLN A 9 -18.32 22.22 -41.53
N PRO A 10 -17.52 22.87 -40.65
CA PRO A 10 -16.50 22.15 -39.92
C PRO A 10 -17.21 21.10 -39.07
N VAL A 11 -16.92 19.82 -39.35
CA VAL A 11 -17.49 18.70 -38.61
C VAL A 11 -17.09 18.88 -37.15
N PHE A 12 -18.05 19.22 -36.30
CA PHE A 12 -17.85 19.40 -34.87
C PHE A 12 -17.45 18.05 -34.26
N ASN A 13 -16.16 17.87 -34.00
CA ASN A 13 -15.65 16.68 -33.36
C ASN A 13 -15.66 16.87 -31.84
N LEU A 14 -16.64 16.26 -31.17
CA LEU A 14 -16.77 16.30 -29.71
C LEU A 14 -15.50 15.80 -28.99
N ALA A 15 -14.80 14.82 -29.57
CA ALA A 15 -13.53 14.32 -29.03
C ALA A 15 -12.36 15.32 -29.20
N ALA A 16 -12.46 16.26 -30.15
CA ALA A 16 -11.51 17.37 -30.26
C ALA A 16 -11.85 18.52 -29.30
N TYR A 17 -13.11 18.64 -28.89
CA TYR A 17 -13.56 19.69 -27.97
C TYR A 17 -13.19 19.39 -26.50
N HIS A 18 -13.12 18.12 -26.12
CA HIS A 18 -12.75 17.66 -24.77
C HIS A 18 -11.35 17.03 -24.74
N GLN A 19 -10.32 17.81 -25.10
CA GLN A 19 -8.93 17.37 -25.04
C GLN A 19 -8.25 17.86 -23.75
N LEU A 20 -7.44 16.99 -23.13
CA LEU A 20 -6.58 17.34 -21.99
C LEU A 20 -5.12 17.21 -22.41
N PHE A 21 -4.39 18.31 -22.35
CA PHE A 21 -2.96 18.32 -22.63
C PHE A 21 -2.19 17.87 -21.39
N VAL A 22 -1.33 16.86 -21.55
CA VAL A 22 -0.47 16.33 -20.48
C VAL A 22 0.98 16.52 -20.90
N GLY A 23 1.65 17.48 -20.29
CA GLY A 23 3.04 17.81 -20.52
C GLY A 23 3.92 17.29 -19.40
N THR A 24 4.27 18.18 -18.47
CA THR A 24 5.17 17.91 -17.33
C THR A 24 4.60 16.93 -16.31
N GLU A 25 3.28 16.72 -16.30
CA GLU A 25 2.62 15.81 -15.38
C GLU A 25 3.12 14.36 -15.57
N ARG A 26 3.49 14.00 -16.81
CA ARG A 26 4.02 12.66 -17.15
C ARG A 26 5.32 12.32 -16.43
N ILE A 27 6.12 13.33 -16.10
CA ILE A 27 7.39 13.15 -15.37
C ILE A 27 7.23 13.49 -13.89
N ARG A 28 6.36 14.45 -13.54
CA ARG A 28 6.17 14.88 -12.16
C ARG A 28 5.38 13.86 -11.33
N ALA A 29 4.40 13.18 -11.93
CA ALA A 29 3.62 12.16 -11.23
C ALA A 29 4.46 10.98 -10.72
N PRO A 30 5.31 10.32 -11.53
CA PRO A 30 6.14 9.22 -11.04
C PRO A 30 7.28 9.69 -10.12
N GLU A 31 7.70 10.97 -10.18
CA GLU A 31 8.77 11.50 -9.34
C GLU A 31 8.42 11.48 -7.85
N ILE A 32 7.12 11.46 -7.50
CA ILE A 32 6.64 11.38 -6.11
C ILE A 32 7.19 10.15 -5.37
N ILE A 33 7.53 9.07 -6.09
CA ILE A 33 8.14 7.86 -5.50
C ILE A 33 9.55 8.15 -4.95
N PHE A 34 10.26 9.10 -5.55
CA PHE A 34 11.60 9.52 -5.16
C PHE A 34 11.56 10.78 -4.30
N GLN A 35 10.61 11.67 -4.55
CA GLN A 35 10.44 12.94 -3.85
C GLN A 35 8.98 13.13 -3.39
N PRO A 36 8.57 12.50 -2.26
CA PRO A 36 7.23 12.66 -1.71
C PRO A 36 6.90 14.11 -1.31
N SER A 37 7.92 14.92 -1.02
CA SER A 37 7.78 16.35 -0.71
C SER A 37 7.09 17.17 -1.80
N LEU A 38 7.06 16.69 -3.06
CA LEU A 38 6.35 17.33 -4.16
C LEU A 38 4.82 17.43 -3.94
N ILE A 39 4.26 16.57 -3.09
CA ILE A 39 2.84 16.60 -2.67
C ILE A 39 2.65 17.07 -1.23
N GLY A 40 3.73 17.53 -0.57
CA GLY A 40 3.70 17.97 0.83
C GLY A 40 3.78 16.84 1.85
N GLU A 41 4.15 15.62 1.44
CA GLU A 41 4.38 14.50 2.35
C GLU A 41 5.83 14.52 2.87
N GLU A 42 5.99 14.49 4.20
CA GLU A 42 7.28 14.44 4.90
C GLU A 42 7.78 12.99 5.06
N GLN A 43 7.61 12.17 4.03
CA GLN A 43 8.09 10.80 4.00
C GLN A 43 9.35 10.70 3.15
N ALA A 44 10.21 9.74 3.48
CA ALA A 44 11.40 9.45 2.70
C ALA A 44 11.02 8.83 1.34
N GLY A 45 11.72 9.24 0.29
CA GLY A 45 11.61 8.58 -1.01
C GLY A 45 12.16 7.14 -0.99
N ILE A 46 11.93 6.39 -2.06
CA ILE A 46 12.47 5.02 -2.16
C ILE A 46 14.00 4.98 -2.07
N ALA A 47 14.69 5.98 -2.63
CA ALA A 47 16.14 6.10 -2.62
C ALA A 47 16.68 6.34 -1.20
N GLU A 48 16.12 7.31 -0.49
CA GLU A 48 16.46 7.61 0.91
C GLU A 48 16.15 6.42 1.83
N THR A 49 15.02 5.75 1.59
CA THR A 49 14.65 4.55 2.34
C THR A 49 15.64 3.41 2.12
N LEU A 50 16.13 3.24 0.89
CA LEU A 50 17.15 2.25 0.56
C LEU A 50 18.46 2.54 1.31
N GLN A 51 18.93 3.80 1.27
CA GLN A 51 20.11 4.23 2.03
C GLN A 51 19.95 3.94 3.53
N TYR A 52 18.82 4.34 4.10
CA TYR A 52 18.51 4.12 5.51
C TYR A 52 18.52 2.64 5.90
N ILE A 53 18.04 1.75 5.03
CA ILE A 53 18.10 0.31 5.25
C ILE A 53 19.55 -0.19 5.17
N LEU A 54 20.31 0.23 4.17
CA LEU A 54 21.71 -0.19 4.00
C LEU A 54 22.57 0.21 5.19
N ASP A 55 22.37 1.41 5.75
CA ASP A 55 23.11 1.91 6.91
C ASP A 55 22.89 1.09 8.20
N ARG A 56 21.85 0.25 8.25
CA ARG A 56 21.62 -0.68 9.37
C ARG A 56 22.46 -1.95 9.28
N TYR A 57 23.10 -2.21 8.15
CA TYR A 57 23.91 -3.40 7.93
C TYR A 57 25.41 -3.08 7.92
N PRO A 58 26.27 -4.02 8.35
CA PRO A 58 27.71 -3.96 8.14
C PRO A 58 28.08 -3.83 6.66
N LYS A 59 29.24 -3.23 6.36
CA LYS A 59 29.67 -2.89 4.99
C LYS A 59 29.73 -4.10 4.04
N ASP A 60 30.19 -5.25 4.54
CA ASP A 60 30.27 -6.53 3.82
C ASP A 60 28.87 -7.04 3.41
N VAL A 61 27.90 -6.91 4.31
CA VAL A 61 26.51 -7.27 4.02
C VAL A 61 25.88 -6.28 3.04
N GLN A 62 26.17 -4.98 3.19
CA GLN A 62 25.69 -3.97 2.23
C GLN A 62 26.16 -4.27 0.80
N GLU A 63 27.44 -4.65 0.62
CA GLU A 63 27.97 -5.03 -0.69
C GLU A 63 27.21 -6.20 -1.31
N THR A 64 26.86 -7.20 -0.50
CA THR A 64 26.09 -8.35 -0.96
C THR A 64 24.65 -7.98 -1.33
N LEU A 65 24.01 -7.11 -0.55
CA LEU A 65 22.63 -6.66 -0.80
C LEU A 65 22.54 -5.85 -2.10
N VAL A 66 23.49 -4.96 -2.36
CA VAL A 66 23.45 -4.11 -3.58
C VAL A 66 23.77 -4.87 -4.88
N GLN A 67 24.36 -6.07 -4.80
CA GLN A 67 24.47 -6.96 -5.97
C GLN A 67 23.13 -7.61 -6.35
N ASN A 68 22.12 -7.57 -5.48
CA ASN A 68 20.89 -8.32 -5.67
C ASN A 68 19.65 -7.43 -5.53
N VAL A 69 19.68 -6.23 -6.12
CA VAL A 69 18.53 -5.32 -6.10
C VAL A 69 17.54 -5.75 -7.18
N PHE A 70 16.38 -6.25 -6.76
CA PHE A 70 15.33 -6.71 -7.66
C PHE A 70 14.10 -5.80 -7.57
N LEU A 71 13.71 -5.20 -8.69
CA LEU A 71 12.58 -4.29 -8.81
C LEU A 71 11.33 -5.04 -9.24
N THR A 72 10.29 -4.98 -8.41
CA THR A 72 8.98 -5.63 -8.62
C THR A 72 7.83 -4.70 -8.23
N GLY A 73 6.62 -5.00 -8.69
CA GLY A 73 5.41 -4.20 -8.49
C GLY A 73 5.05 -3.30 -9.67
N GLY A 74 3.77 -2.93 -9.79
CA GLY A 74 3.27 -2.18 -10.95
C GLY A 74 3.92 -0.82 -11.16
N ASN A 75 4.31 -0.13 -10.09
CA ASN A 75 4.95 1.19 -10.18
C ASN A 75 6.38 1.12 -10.75
N THR A 76 7.01 -0.05 -10.86
CA THR A 76 8.34 -0.16 -11.51
C THR A 76 8.26 -0.14 -13.03
N MET A 77 7.05 -0.22 -13.60
CA MET A 77 6.79 -0.17 -15.04
C MET A 77 6.96 1.24 -15.65
N TYR A 78 7.19 2.27 -14.83
CA TYR A 78 7.52 3.59 -15.36
C TYR A 78 8.80 3.52 -16.22
N PRO A 79 8.79 4.12 -17.43
CA PRO A 79 9.96 4.14 -18.30
C PRO A 79 11.17 4.75 -17.58
N GLY A 80 12.32 4.07 -17.64
CA GLY A 80 13.56 4.55 -17.03
C GLY A 80 13.71 4.25 -15.53
N MET A 81 12.78 3.52 -14.90
CA MET A 81 12.86 3.18 -13.48
C MET A 81 14.17 2.48 -13.10
N LYS A 82 14.60 1.48 -13.88
CA LYS A 82 15.86 0.77 -13.64
C LYS A 82 17.07 1.72 -13.67
N ALA A 83 17.18 2.53 -14.73
CA ALA A 83 18.28 3.48 -14.88
C ALA A 83 18.27 4.55 -13.78
N ARG A 84 17.07 4.98 -13.35
CA ARG A 84 16.92 5.89 -12.22
C ARG A 84 17.44 5.25 -10.93
N MET A 85 17.05 4.01 -10.62
CA MET A 85 17.54 3.30 -9.43
C MET A 85 19.06 3.08 -9.46
N GLU A 86 19.62 2.73 -10.62
CA GLU A 86 21.07 2.58 -10.79
C GLU A 86 21.81 3.90 -10.52
N LYS A 87 21.24 5.03 -10.95
CA LYS A 87 21.78 6.36 -10.66
C LYS A 87 21.75 6.68 -9.15
N GLU A 88 20.62 6.43 -8.49
CA GLU A 88 20.45 6.65 -7.05
C GLU A 88 21.47 5.81 -6.26
N LEU A 89 21.64 4.53 -6.60
CA LEU A 89 22.65 3.66 -6.00
C LEU A 89 24.08 4.16 -6.24
N LEU A 90 24.38 4.66 -7.43
CA LEU A 90 25.69 5.21 -7.74
C LEU A 90 26.02 6.45 -6.89
N GLU A 91 25.02 7.32 -6.65
CA GLU A 91 25.17 8.54 -5.84
C GLU A 91 25.31 8.24 -4.34
N MET A 92 24.63 7.19 -3.86
CA MET A 92 24.70 6.74 -2.47
C MET A 92 26.02 6.06 -2.09
N ARG A 93 26.64 5.37 -3.05
CA ARG A 93 27.74 4.44 -2.75
C ARG A 93 29.12 5.06 -2.95
N PRO A 94 30.15 4.54 -2.26
CA PRO A 94 31.53 4.96 -2.50
C PRO A 94 31.95 4.79 -3.96
N PHE A 95 32.86 5.66 -4.40
CA PHE A 95 33.45 5.62 -5.74
C PHE A 95 34.00 4.22 -6.05
N GLN A 96 33.74 3.71 -7.27
CA GLN A 96 34.11 2.37 -7.76
C GLN A 96 33.42 1.17 -7.10
N SER A 97 32.38 1.38 -6.28
CA SER A 97 31.55 0.27 -5.85
C SER A 97 30.78 -0.37 -7.02
N SER A 98 30.58 -1.68 -6.96
CA SER A 98 29.72 -2.42 -7.89
C SER A 98 28.31 -2.59 -7.30
N PHE A 99 27.31 -2.66 -8.16
CA PHE A 99 25.93 -2.96 -7.82
C PHE A 99 25.23 -3.53 -9.05
N GLN A 100 24.12 -4.23 -8.83
CA GLN A 100 23.32 -4.78 -9.91
C GLN A 100 21.83 -4.61 -9.61
N VAL A 101 21.15 -3.96 -10.55
CA VAL A 101 19.70 -3.77 -10.52
C VAL A 101 19.06 -4.63 -11.60
N GLN A 102 18.14 -5.49 -11.18
CA GLN A 102 17.35 -6.34 -12.05
C GLN A 102 15.89 -5.90 -11.98
N LEU A 103 15.23 -5.86 -13.13
CA LEU A 103 13.80 -5.61 -13.21
C LEU A 103 13.12 -6.95 -13.49
N ALA A 104 12.05 -7.22 -12.75
CA ALA A 104 11.24 -8.40 -12.97
C ALA A 104 10.71 -8.47 -14.41
N SER A 105 10.57 -9.68 -14.96
CA SER A 105 10.06 -9.87 -16.32
C SER A 105 8.60 -9.43 -16.43
N ASN A 106 7.78 -9.74 -15.42
CA ASN A 106 6.41 -9.27 -15.31
C ASN A 106 6.16 -8.69 -13.90
N PRO A 107 6.56 -7.43 -13.63
CA PRO A 107 6.53 -6.85 -12.28
C PRO A 107 5.14 -6.84 -11.62
N VAL A 108 4.05 -6.91 -12.41
CA VAL A 108 2.67 -6.93 -11.91
C VAL A 108 2.23 -8.33 -11.48
N LEU A 109 2.69 -9.38 -12.17
CA LEU A 109 2.17 -10.74 -11.99
C LEU A 109 3.15 -11.69 -11.31
N ASP A 110 4.45 -11.37 -11.29
CA ASP A 110 5.48 -12.26 -10.74
C ASP A 110 5.27 -12.58 -9.26
N ALA A 111 4.68 -11.67 -8.47
CA ALA A 111 4.28 -11.96 -7.10
C ALA A 111 3.23 -13.08 -7.01
N TRP A 112 2.26 -13.07 -7.92
CA TRP A 112 1.22 -14.11 -7.98
C TRP A 112 1.77 -15.42 -8.53
N TYR A 113 2.61 -15.37 -9.58
CA TYR A 113 3.26 -16.57 -10.11
C TYR A 113 4.15 -17.24 -9.07
N GLY A 114 4.94 -16.47 -8.32
CA GLY A 114 5.76 -17.00 -7.23
C GLY A 114 4.93 -17.68 -6.14
N ALA A 115 3.80 -17.09 -5.74
CA ALA A 115 2.90 -17.70 -4.77
C ALA A 115 2.22 -18.96 -5.31
N ARG A 116 1.81 -18.97 -6.59
CA ARG A 116 1.22 -20.13 -7.25
C ARG A 116 2.20 -21.29 -7.30
N ASP A 117 3.41 -21.05 -7.79
CA ASP A 117 4.42 -22.09 -7.96
C ASP A 117 4.84 -22.65 -6.59
N TRP A 118 5.06 -21.76 -5.61
CA TRP A 118 5.32 -22.17 -4.23
C TRP A 118 4.18 -23.01 -3.63
N ALA A 119 2.92 -22.60 -3.84
CA ALA A 119 1.75 -23.33 -3.33
C ALA A 119 1.62 -24.72 -3.96
N LEU A 120 1.89 -24.86 -5.26
CA LEU A 120 1.86 -26.14 -5.97
C LEU A 120 2.96 -27.09 -5.49
N ASP A 121 4.15 -26.57 -5.20
CA ASP A 121 5.28 -27.36 -4.71
C ASP A 121 5.07 -27.86 -3.26
N HIS A 122 4.25 -27.16 -2.47
CA HIS A 122 4.04 -27.44 -1.03
C HIS A 122 2.61 -27.91 -0.71
N LEU A 123 1.86 -28.43 -1.69
CA LEU A 123 0.47 -28.87 -1.48
C LEU A 123 0.30 -29.87 -0.33
N ASP A 124 1.25 -30.79 -0.18
CA ASP A 124 1.19 -31.86 0.82
C ASP A 124 1.89 -31.51 2.15
N ASP A 125 2.42 -30.27 2.27
CA ASP A 125 3.15 -29.83 3.45
C ASP A 125 2.20 -29.30 4.54
N ASN A 126 1.90 -30.15 5.52
CA ASN A 126 1.04 -29.81 6.65
C ASN A 126 1.64 -28.74 7.59
N GLU A 127 2.92 -28.39 7.46
CA GLU A 127 3.55 -27.37 8.30
C GLU A 127 3.22 -25.94 7.85
N VAL A 128 2.82 -25.73 6.60
CA VAL A 128 2.54 -24.39 6.06
C VAL A 128 1.07 -24.04 6.00
N TRP A 129 0.18 -25.01 5.79
CA TRP A 129 -1.26 -24.76 5.66
C TRP A 129 -1.96 -24.75 7.02
N ILE A 130 -2.91 -23.84 7.22
CA ILE A 130 -3.80 -23.87 8.40
C ILE A 130 -5.03 -24.70 8.05
N THR A 131 -5.18 -25.83 8.73
CA THR A 131 -6.36 -26.69 8.55
C THR A 131 -7.58 -26.08 9.23
N ARG A 132 -8.78 -26.47 8.78
CA ARG A 132 -10.03 -26.06 9.42
C ARG A 132 -10.06 -26.38 10.93
N LYS A 133 -9.58 -27.56 11.30
CA LYS A 133 -9.52 -27.99 12.71
C LYS A 133 -8.62 -27.08 13.54
N GLU A 134 -7.43 -26.74 13.02
CA GLU A 134 -6.51 -25.83 13.72
C GLU A 134 -7.12 -24.43 13.90
N TYR A 135 -7.84 -23.93 12.90
CA TYR A 135 -8.54 -22.65 12.98
C TYR A 135 -9.66 -22.67 14.03
N GLU A 136 -10.47 -23.74 14.08
CA GLU A 136 -11.55 -23.91 15.06
C GLU A 136 -11.01 -24.02 16.50
N GLU A 137 -9.83 -24.62 16.70
CA GLU A 137 -9.20 -24.77 18.03
C GLU A 137 -8.42 -23.53 18.48
N LYS A 138 -7.66 -22.90 17.58
CA LYS A 138 -6.71 -21.82 17.91
C LYS A 138 -7.27 -20.41 17.64
N GLY A 139 -8.39 -20.31 16.91
CA GLY A 139 -9.04 -19.06 16.55
C GLY A 139 -8.39 -18.32 15.38
N GLY A 140 -9.00 -17.21 14.98
CA GLY A 140 -8.59 -16.46 13.79
C GLY A 140 -7.31 -15.63 13.92
N GLU A 141 -6.78 -15.48 15.13
CA GLU A 141 -5.51 -14.78 15.36
C GLU A 141 -4.30 -15.71 15.20
N TYR A 142 -4.53 -17.01 15.05
CA TYR A 142 -3.47 -17.98 14.87
C TYR A 142 -2.93 -17.96 13.45
N LEU A 143 -1.62 -17.74 13.32
CA LEU A 143 -0.88 -17.85 12.07
C LEU A 143 0.28 -18.83 12.28
N LYS A 144 0.53 -19.70 11.30
CA LYS A 144 1.74 -20.55 11.31
C LYS A 144 2.96 -19.69 10.99
N GLU A 145 4.05 -19.94 11.70
CA GLU A 145 5.32 -19.29 11.42
C GLU A 145 5.83 -19.74 10.06
N HIS A 146 6.17 -18.77 9.21
CA HIS A 146 6.65 -19.04 7.87
C HIS A 146 7.75 -18.04 7.53
N ARG A 147 8.79 -18.49 6.81
CA ARG A 147 9.97 -17.68 6.48
C ARG A 147 9.63 -16.44 5.64
N ALA A 148 8.53 -16.48 4.89
CA ALA A 148 8.03 -15.36 4.09
C ALA A 148 6.82 -14.64 4.71
N SER A 149 6.43 -15.00 5.95
CA SER A 149 5.35 -14.33 6.67
C SER A 149 5.90 -13.30 7.67
N ASN A 150 5.02 -12.44 8.16
CA ASN A 150 5.35 -11.54 9.25
C ASN A 150 5.64 -12.35 10.52
N ILE A 151 6.63 -11.91 11.31
CA ILE A 151 6.88 -12.46 12.63
C ILE A 151 5.63 -12.19 13.48
N TYR A 152 5.11 -13.23 14.13
CA TYR A 152 4.01 -13.06 15.07
C TYR A 152 4.47 -12.18 16.24
N VAL A 153 3.83 -11.02 16.38
CA VAL A 153 4.01 -10.14 17.53
C VAL A 153 2.70 -10.15 18.31
N PRO A 154 2.67 -10.59 19.58
CA PRO A 154 1.44 -10.58 20.38
C PRO A 154 1.03 -9.14 20.68
N ILE A 155 0.19 -8.58 19.81
CA ILE A 155 -0.42 -7.27 20.03
C ILE A 155 -1.54 -7.47 21.04
N ARG A 156 -1.37 -6.94 22.26
CA ARG A 156 -2.47 -6.85 23.22
C ARG A 156 -3.45 -5.79 22.74
N LEU A 157 -4.45 -6.21 21.96
CA LEU A 157 -5.57 -5.34 21.64
C LEU A 157 -6.38 -5.10 22.92
N PRO A 158 -6.68 -3.85 23.28
CA PRO A 158 -7.61 -3.56 24.36
C PRO A 158 -8.93 -4.24 24.04
N LYS A 159 -9.39 -5.13 24.93
CA LYS A 159 -10.70 -5.77 24.82
C LYS A 159 -11.74 -4.67 24.70
N GLN A 160 -12.37 -4.53 23.52
CA GLN A 160 -13.46 -3.58 23.34
C GLN A 160 -14.47 -3.86 24.46
N ALA A 161 -14.68 -2.87 25.32
CA ALA A 161 -15.68 -2.97 26.37
C ALA A 161 -17.00 -3.27 25.66
N SER A 162 -17.60 -4.42 25.99
CA SER A 162 -18.94 -4.75 25.56
C SER A 162 -19.82 -3.55 25.93
N ARG A 163 -20.42 -2.89 24.94
CA ARG A 163 -21.49 -1.93 25.19
C ARG A 163 -22.61 -2.69 25.87
N SER A 164 -22.61 -2.71 27.21
CA SER A 164 -23.74 -3.16 27.99
C SER A 164 -24.90 -2.25 27.64
N SER A 165 -26.00 -2.88 27.24
CA SER A 165 -27.26 -2.26 26.86
C SER A 165 -27.89 -1.53 28.04
N ASP A 166 -27.57 -0.24 28.21
CA ASP A 166 -28.40 0.67 29.00
C ASP A 166 -29.59 1.11 28.16
N ALA A 167 -30.54 0.19 28.00
CA ALA A 167 -31.85 0.46 27.41
C ALA A 167 -32.94 -0.30 28.18
N GLN A 168 -32.97 -0.17 29.51
CA GLN A 168 -34.08 -0.71 30.29
C GLN A 168 -34.26 -0.03 31.66
N ALA A 169 -34.68 1.23 31.68
CA ALA A 169 -35.39 1.81 32.82
C ALA A 169 -36.10 3.13 32.44
N SER A 170 -37.19 3.05 31.68
CA SER A 170 -38.20 4.13 31.71
C SER A 170 -39.58 3.58 31.33
N SER A 171 -40.15 2.78 32.23
CA SER A 171 -41.59 2.53 32.26
C SER A 171 -42.02 2.06 33.65
N LYS A 172 -42.47 3.02 34.48
CA LYS A 172 -43.53 2.82 35.46
C LYS A 172 -44.15 4.18 35.75
N GLY A 173 -45.42 4.30 35.38
CA GLY A 173 -46.20 5.52 35.48
C GLY A 173 -46.95 5.68 36.81
N SER A 174 -47.54 6.87 36.90
CA SER A 174 -48.85 7.20 37.45
C SER A 174 -49.11 7.21 38.97
N ALA A 175 -49.22 8.45 39.46
CA ALA A 175 -50.44 9.07 40.01
C ALA A 175 -50.75 9.06 41.53
N ALA A 176 -51.32 10.22 41.93
CA ALA A 176 -51.96 10.64 43.19
C ALA A 176 -51.01 11.04 44.34
N GLY A 177 -51.19 12.16 45.06
CA GLY A 177 -52.22 13.20 45.12
C GLY A 177 -52.13 13.90 46.49
N GLY A 178 -52.66 15.12 46.60
CA GLY A 178 -52.96 15.77 47.90
C GLY A 178 -51.93 16.78 48.42
N GLY A 179 -52.38 18.02 48.63
CA GLY A 179 -51.54 19.17 49.02
C GLY A 179 -51.41 19.43 50.52
N GLY A 180 -50.86 20.59 50.84
CA GLY A 180 -50.78 21.14 52.19
C GLY A 180 -49.65 22.16 52.34
N ALA A 181 -50.03 23.41 52.59
CA ALA A 181 -49.19 24.57 52.88
C ALA A 181 -48.29 24.39 54.13
N GLY A 182 -47.20 25.17 54.20
CA GLY A 182 -46.37 25.28 55.41
C GLY A 182 -45.16 26.17 55.19
N GLU A 183 -45.18 27.31 55.86
CA GLU A 183 -44.35 28.50 55.72
C GLU A 183 -43.12 28.50 56.64
N GLN A 184 -42.13 29.36 56.32
CA GLN A 184 -41.02 29.89 57.14
C GLN A 184 -39.78 29.00 57.44
N ALA A 185 -38.63 29.37 56.83
CA ALA A 185 -37.62 30.25 57.44
C ALA A 185 -36.77 30.91 56.35
#